data_AF-A0A2Z6CTG4-F1
#
_entry.id   AF-A0A2Z6CTG4-F1
#
_cell.length_a   1.000
_cell.length_b   1.000
_cell.length_c   1.000
_cell.angle_alpha   90.00
_cell.angle_beta   90.00
_cell.angle_gamma   90.00
#
_symmetry.space_group_name_H-M   'P 1'
#
loop_
_entity.id
_entity.type
_entity.pdbx_description
1 polymer ?
#
loop_
_entity_poly.entity_id
_entity_poly.type
_entity_poly.pdbx_seq_one_letter_code
_entity_poly.pdbx_strand_id
1 'polypeptide(L)' 'MKRVRGTPVDWNELKQHRSIMLTDTCWDLLKREADKHGISRSEFVERAARGLIDWNSEA' A
#
# COMPACT_ATOMS: atom_id res chain seq x y z
N MET A 1 19.00 -12.40 3.33
CA MET A 1 17.97 -12.19 4.38
C MET A 1 16.61 -12.55 3.78
N LYS A 2 15.90 -13.56 4.30
CA LYS A 2 14.59 -14.00 3.77
C LYS A 2 13.51 -13.01 4.19
N ARG A 3 12.74 -12.49 3.22
CA ARG A 3 11.61 -11.58 3.45
C ARG A 3 10.54 -12.28 4.27
N VAL A 4 10.30 -11.81 5.49
CA VAL A 4 9.17 -12.26 6.30
C VAL A 4 7.96 -11.42 5.89
N ARG A 5 6.90 -12.08 5.40
CA ARG A 5 5.61 -11.43 5.13
C ARG A 5 5.13 -10.79 6.44
N GLY A 6 5.03 -9.45 6.46
CA GLY A 6 4.56 -8.69 7.63
C GLY A 6 5.60 -7.76 8.26
N THR A 7 6.86 -7.79 7.84
CA THR A 7 7.84 -6.78 8.27
C THR A 7 7.64 -5.49 7.46
N PRO A 8 7.53 -4.31 8.09
CA PRO A 8 7.64 -3.03 7.40
C PRO A 8 8.91 -3.07 6.56
N VAL A 9 8.82 -2.68 5.29
CA VAL A 9 10.06 -2.51 4.56
C VAL A 9 10.68 -1.24 5.15
N ASP A 10 11.78 -1.39 5.88
CA ASP A 10 12.57 -0.27 6.34
C ASP A 10 13.18 0.40 5.10
N TRP A 11 12.37 1.19 4.42
CA TRP A 11 12.85 2.14 3.43
C TRP A 11 13.80 3.07 4.18
N ASN A 12 14.98 3.33 3.61
CA ASN A 12 15.99 4.20 4.22
C ASN A 12 15.57 5.70 4.20
N GLU A 13 14.27 5.96 4.14
CA GLU A 13 13.61 7.26 3.96
C GLU A 13 12.47 7.38 4.98
N LEU A 14 12.41 8.53 5.68
CA LEU A 14 11.32 8.81 6.61
C LEU A 14 10.07 9.29 5.87
N LYS A 15 8.92 8.71 6.24
CA LYS A 15 7.62 9.14 5.69
C LYS A 15 7.36 10.61 6.01
N GLN A 16 6.91 11.35 5.00
CA GLN A 16 6.48 12.74 5.13
C GLN A 16 4.95 12.82 4.95
N HIS A 17 4.30 13.80 5.59
CA HIS A 17 2.87 14.00 5.41
C HIS A 17 2.58 14.46 3.98
N ARG A 18 1.72 13.71 3.26
CA ARG A 18 1.27 14.00 1.91
C ARG A 18 -0.25 13.93 1.87
N SER A 19 -0.88 14.85 1.15
CA SER A 19 -2.33 14.85 0.93
C SER A 19 -2.63 14.41 -0.51
N ILE A 20 -3.68 13.60 -0.68
CA ILE A 20 -4.21 13.18 -1.98
C ILE A 20 -5.73 13.33 -1.96
N MET A 21 -6.31 13.74 -3.09
CA MET A 21 -7.76 13.78 -3.27
C MET A 21 -8.20 12.55 -4.05
N LEU A 22 -9.22 11.86 -3.54
CA LEU A 22 -9.76 10.63 -4.10
C LEU A 22 -11.28 10.69 -4.09
N THR A 23 -11.93 9.97 -4.98
CA THR A 23 -13.37 9.70 -4.89
C THR A 23 -13.64 8.68 -3.78
N ASP A 24 -14.85 8.67 -3.23
CA ASP A 24 -15.24 7.73 -2.16
C ASP A 24 -15.02 6.27 -2.57
N THR A 25 -15.44 5.91 -3.80
CA THR A 25 -15.24 4.56 -4.34
C THR A 25 -13.77 4.16 -4.41
N CYS A 26 -12.89 5.09 -4.78
CA CYS A 26 -11.46 4.82 -4.84
C CYS A 26 -10.87 4.63 -3.43
N TRP A 27 -11.32 5.43 -2.46
CA TRP A 27 -10.90 5.30 -1.06
C TRP A 27 -11.36 3.97 -0.44
N ASP A 28 -12.59 3.54 -0.71
CA ASP A 28 -13.10 2.26 -0.23
C ASP A 28 -12.36 1.07 -0.84
N LEU A 29 -12.02 1.15 -2.12
CA LEU A 29 -11.19 0.15 -2.79
C LEU A 29 -9.80 0.09 -2.15
N LEU A 30 -9.15 1.24 -1.95
CA LEU A 30 -7.86 1.32 -1.28
C LEU A 30 -7.90 0.72 0.13
N LYS A 31 -8.96 0.99 0.89
CA LYS A 31 -9.16 0.43 2.22
C LYS A 31 -9.25 -1.11 2.16
N ARG A 32 -10.11 -1.64 1.29
CA ARG A 32 -10.29 -3.10 1.12
C ARG A 32 -8.99 -3.80 0.73
N GLU A 33 -8.24 -3.24 -0.21
CA GLU A 33 -6.97 -3.83 -0.63
C GLU A 33 -5.91 -3.74 0.47
N ALA A 34 -5.80 -2.62 1.17
CA ALA A 34 -4.89 -2.53 2.33
C ALA A 34 -5.24 -3.58 3.41
N ASP A 35 -6.52 -3.78 3.70
CA ASP A 35 -7.02 -4.77 4.66
C ASP A 35 -6.70 -6.21 4.20
N LYS A 36 -6.89 -6.55 2.91
CA LYS A 36 -6.50 -7.85 2.34
C LYS A 36 -5.01 -8.16 2.51
N HIS A 37 -4.17 -7.13 2.41
CA HIS A 37 -2.73 -7.25 2.58
C HIS A 37 -2.27 -7.16 4.05
N GLY A 38 -3.16 -6.85 4.98
CA GLY A 38 -2.85 -6.68 6.41
C GLY A 38 -1.90 -5.52 6.68
N ILE A 39 -1.96 -4.45 5.88
CA ILE A 39 -1.08 -3.27 5.98
C ILE A 39 -1.89 -1.98 6.03
N SER A 40 -1.25 -0.87 6.42
CA SER A 40 -1.91 0.43 6.39
C SER A 40 -2.13 0.92 4.96
N ARG A 41 -3.14 1.77 4.74
CA ARG A 41 -3.41 2.41 3.45
C ARG A 41 -2.19 3.15 2.89
N SER A 42 -1.44 3.86 3.72
CA SER A 42 -0.21 4.55 3.31
C SER A 42 0.88 3.57 2.88
N GLU A 43 1.06 2.47 3.61
CA GLU A 43 2.00 1.41 3.24
C GLU A 43 1.58 0.72 1.93
N PHE A 44 0.28 0.51 1.74
CA PHE A 44 -0.27 -0.04 0.51
C PHE A 44 0.04 0.88 -0.68
N VAL A 45 -0.22 2.19 -0.57
CA VAL A 45 0.11 3.17 -1.62
C VAL A 45 1.61 3.16 -1.95
N GLU A 46 2.49 3.13 -0.95
CA GLU A 46 3.93 3.07 -1.19
C GLU A 46 4.37 1.79 -1.89
N ARG A 47 3.85 0.63 -1.47
CA ARG A 47 4.18 -0.65 -2.10
C ARG A 47 3.64 -0.74 -3.52
N ALA A 48 2.43 -0.24 -3.76
CA ALA A 48 1.85 -0.11 -5.08
C ALA A 48 2.70 0.78 -5.99
N ALA A 49 3.05 1.99 -5.55
CA ALA A 49 3.86 2.94 -6.31
C ALA A 49 5.27 2.40 -6.61
N ARG A 50 5.81 1.55 -5.74
CA ARG A 50 7.10 0.87 -5.93
C ARG A 50 7.00 -0.46 -6.71
N GLY A 51 5.82 -0.83 -7.21
CA GLY A 51 5.60 -2.06 -8.01
C GLY A 51 5.69 -3.36 -7.22
N LEU A 52 5.45 -3.32 -5.90
CA LEU A 52 5.51 -4.49 -5.00
C LEU A 52 4.15 -5.14 -4.75
N ILE A 53 3.07 -4.48 -5.19
CA ILE A 53 1.71 -5.00 -5.18
C ILE A 53 1.23 -4.98 -6.62
N ASP A 54 0.78 -6.13 -7.11
CA ASP A 54 0.15 -6.24 -8.42
C ASP A 54 -1.34 -5.93 -8.31
N TRP A 55 -1.82 -4.98 -9.10
CA TRP A 55 -3.21 -4.51 -9.09
C TRP A 55 -4.09 -5.21 -10.12
N ASN A 56 -3.49 -6.00 -11.01
CA ASN A 56 -4.13 -6.54 -12.20
C ASN A 56 -4.52 -8.02 -12.05
N SER A 57 -4.51 -8.57 -10.83
CA SER A 57 -4.76 -10.01 -10.65
C SER A 57 -6.19 -10.46 -10.97
N GLU A 58 -7.13 -9.55 -11.25
CA GLU A 58 -8.50 -9.90 -11.67
C GLU A 58 -9.09 -8.85 -12.65
N ALA A 59 -8.62 -8.87 -13.90
CA ALA A 59 -9.34 -8.30 -15.05
C ALA A 59 -9.61 -9.40 -16.08
#